data_AF-A0A7M3YFM3-F1
#
_entry.id   AF-A0A7M3YFM3-F1
#
_cell.length_a   1.000
_cell.length_b   1.000
_cell.length_c   1.000
_cell.angle_alpha   90.00
_cell.angle_beta   90.00
_cell.angle_gamma   90.00
#
_symmetry.space_group_name_H-M   'P 1'
#
loop_
_entity.id
_entity.type
_entity.pdbx_description
1 polymer ?
#
loop_
_entity_poly.entity_id
_entity_poly.type
_entity_poly.pdbx_seq_one_letter_code
_entity_poly.pdbx_strand_id
1 'polypeptide(L)'
;IILSPLEDDPTVIDAVRDLRARNFDVTILSPSSLEFEFDARRLDRTGYEVLKTERDILISELRGLGANVMDWEPDMMLVTALAGARGF
;
A
#
# COMPACT_ATOMS: atom_id res chain seq x y z
N ILE A 1 1.10 10.13 -7.63
CA ILE A 1 1.04 8.65 -7.59
C ILE A 1 2.27 8.20 -6.82
N ILE A 2 2.09 7.33 -5.83
CA ILE A 2 3.15 6.72 -5.03
C ILE A 2 3.13 5.23 -5.35
N LEU A 3 4.28 4.64 -5.62
CA LEU A 3 4.46 3.19 -5.74
C LEU A 3 5.37 2.77 -4.59
N SER A 4 4.84 2.02 -3.64
CA SER A 4 5.56 1.61 -2.44
C SER A 4 4.96 0.35 -1.87
N PRO A 5 5.75 -0.63 -1.43
CA PRO A 5 5.22 -1.81 -0.75
C PRO A 5 4.60 -1.50 0.61
N LEU A 6 4.76 -0.28 1.14
CA LEU A 6 4.25 0.12 2.47
C LEU A 6 4.80 -0.77 3.61
N GLU A 7 6.03 -1.23 3.48
CA GLU A 7 6.73 -2.05 4.47
C GLU A 7 7.82 -1.19 5.14
N ASP A 8 7.83 -1.13 6.48
CA ASP A 8 8.82 -0.43 7.30
C ASP A 8 9.12 1.05 6.94
N ASP A 9 8.17 1.76 6.31
CA ASP A 9 8.32 3.19 5.98
C ASP A 9 7.55 4.08 6.98
N PRO A 10 8.23 4.65 8.00
CA PRO A 10 7.58 5.52 8.98
C PRO A 10 7.21 6.90 8.41
N THR A 11 7.67 7.25 7.21
CA THR A 11 7.51 8.60 6.64
C THR A 11 6.27 8.72 5.75
N VAL A 12 5.68 7.59 5.33
CA VAL A 12 4.59 7.58 4.34
C VAL A 12 3.35 8.33 4.82
N ILE A 13 3.02 8.23 6.11
CA ILE A 13 1.88 8.93 6.72
C ILE A 13 2.05 10.45 6.63
N ASP A 14 3.22 10.95 7.02
CA ASP A 14 3.52 12.39 7.00
C ASP A 14 3.58 12.91 5.56
N ALA A 15 4.21 12.16 4.64
CA ALA A 15 4.25 12.51 3.23
C ALA A 15 2.85 12.62 2.62
N VAL A 16 1.96 11.66 2.90
CA VAL A 16 0.59 11.66 2.38
C VAL A 16 -0.23 12.78 3.01
N ARG A 17 -0.08 13.03 4.31
CA ARG A 17 -0.72 14.17 5.00
C ARG A 17 -0.33 15.49 4.35
N ASP A 18 0.95 15.70 4.09
CA ASP A 18 1.46 16.93 3.47
C ASP A 18 0.96 17.13 2.03
N LEU A 19 0.90 16.05 1.24
CA LEU A 19 0.35 16.11 -0.11
C LEU A 19 -1.14 16.44 -0.10
N ARG A 20 -1.91 15.80 0.78
CA ARG A 20 -3.35 16.05 0.92
C ARG A 20 -3.65 17.45 1.45
N ALA A 21 -2.85 17.97 2.38
CA ALA A 21 -2.94 19.35 2.87
C ALA A 21 -2.70 20.41 1.78
N ARG A 22 -2.02 20.03 0.69
CA ARG A 22 -1.77 20.86 -0.50
C ARG A 22 -2.75 20.56 -1.64
N ASN A 23 -3.83 19.83 -1.37
CA ASN A 23 -4.88 19.45 -2.30
C ASN A 23 -4.41 18.58 -3.48
N PHE A 24 -3.32 17.82 -3.32
CA PHE A 24 -2.97 16.80 -4.31
C PHE A 24 -3.86 15.57 -4.17
N ASP A 25 -4.28 15.01 -5.31
CA ASP A 25 -4.87 13.68 -5.35
C ASP A 25 -3.78 12.63 -5.24
N VAL A 26 -3.85 11.83 -4.17
CA VAL A 26 -2.85 10.82 -3.86
C VAL A 26 -3.44 9.45 -4.18
N THR A 27 -2.85 8.81 -5.19
CA THR A 27 -3.05 7.38 -5.46
C THR A 27 -1.80 6.63 -5.05
N ILE A 28 -1.96 5.59 -4.24
CA ILE A 28 -0.91 4.68 -3.80
C ILE A 28 -1.18 3.32 -4.41
N LEU A 29 -0.19 2.82 -5.14
CA LEU A 29 -0.13 1.44 -5.62
C LEU A 29 0.81 0.68 -4.70
N SER A 30 0.28 -0.33 -4.02
CA SER A 30 1.02 -1.05 -2.99
C SER A 30 1.18 -2.51 -3.35
N PRO A 31 2.29 -2.93 -3.97
CA PRO A 31 2.63 -4.35 -4.10
C PRO A 31 3.11 -4.91 -2.77
N SER A 32 2.43 -5.92 -2.23
CA SER A 32 2.84 -6.62 -1.01
C SER A 32 3.94 -7.65 -1.28
N SER A 33 4.99 -7.70 -0.46
CA SER A 33 5.99 -8.78 -0.48
C SER A 33 5.57 -9.99 0.36
N LEU A 34 4.56 -9.85 1.23
CA LEU A 34 4.32 -10.76 2.34
C LEU A 34 4.09 -12.22 1.92
N GLU A 35 3.28 -12.45 0.88
CA GLU A 35 3.04 -13.80 0.35
C GLU A 35 4.32 -14.42 -0.19
N PHE A 36 5.12 -13.65 -0.92
CA PHE A 36 6.40 -14.11 -1.47
C PHE A 36 7.40 -14.47 -0.35
N GLU A 37 7.50 -13.65 0.69
CA GLU A 37 8.39 -13.91 1.82
C GLU A 37 7.96 -15.13 2.64
N PHE A 38 6.66 -15.32 2.81
CA PHE A 38 6.08 -16.49 3.47
C PHE A 38 6.34 -17.77 2.68
N ASP A 39 6.08 -17.76 1.37
CA ASP A 39 6.33 -18.90 0.47
C ASP A 39 7.83 -19.26 0.41
N ALA A 40 8.70 -18.24 0.42
CA ALA A 40 10.14 -18.40 0.49
C ALA A 40 10.65 -18.89 1.86
N ARG A 41 9.76 -19.10 2.84
CA ARG A 41 10.07 -19.50 4.23
C ARG A 41 11.01 -18.53 4.94
N ARG A 42 10.98 -17.25 4.56
CA ARG A 42 11.71 -16.17 5.22
C ARG A 42 10.92 -15.57 6.38
N LEU A 43 9.61 -15.81 6.38
CA LEU A 43 8.66 -15.36 7.38
C LEU A 43 7.94 -16.58 7.97
N ASP A 44 7.86 -16.68 9.30
CA ASP A 44 7.05 -17.70 9.93
C ASP A 44 5.57 -17.28 9.93
N ARG A 45 4.68 -18.22 10.29
CA ARG A 45 3.24 -17.95 10.27
C ARG A 45 2.84 -16.81 11.20
N THR A 46 3.47 -16.70 12.37
CA THR A 46 3.13 -15.65 13.32
C THR A 46 3.57 -14.28 12.81
N GLY A 47 4.78 -14.17 12.28
CA GLY A 47 5.28 -12.96 11.64
C GLY A 47 4.44 -12.54 10.44
N TYR A 48 3.99 -13.48 9.61
CA TYR A 48 3.08 -13.21 8.50
C TYR A 48 1.77 -12.56 8.95
N GLU A 49 1.09 -13.13 9.96
CA GLU A 49 -0.17 -12.57 10.45
C GLU A 49 0.01 -11.19 11.10
N VAL A 50 1.13 -10.97 11.79
CA VAL A 50 1.47 -9.67 12.39
C VAL A 50 1.68 -8.63 11.30
N LEU A 51 2.58 -8.88 10.34
CA LEU A 51 2.90 -7.93 9.29
C LEU A 51 1.69 -7.65 8.38
N LYS A 52 0.85 -8.66 8.12
CA LYS A 52 -0.42 -8.48 7.41
C LYS A 52 -1.35 -7.54 8.16
N THR A 53 -1.48 -7.72 9.48
CA THR A 53 -2.31 -6.85 10.32
C THR A 53 -1.76 -5.42 10.35
N GLU A 54 -0.45 -5.25 10.51
CA GLU A 54 0.20 -3.92 10.50
C GLU A 54 0.01 -3.21 9.16
N ARG A 55 0.13 -3.94 8.05
CA ARG A 55 -0.17 -3.44 6.71
C ARG A 55 -1.63 -2.98 6.58
N ASP A 56 -2.59 -3.78 7.04
CA ASP A 56 -4.00 -3.44 6.98
C ASP A 56 -4.31 -2.16 7.78
N ILE A 57 -3.68 -1.99 8.94
CA ILE A 57 -3.75 -0.77 9.76
C ILE A 57 -3.21 0.43 8.96
N LEU A 58 -2.01 0.31 8.40
CA LEU A 58 -1.38 1.38 7.62
C LEU A 58 -2.23 1.78 6.40
N ILE A 59 -2.77 0.81 5.66
CA ILE A 59 -3.67 1.07 4.52
C ILE A 59 -4.93 1.81 4.99
N SER A 60 -5.51 1.40 6.12
CA SER A 60 -6.67 2.07 6.71
C SER A 60 -6.38 3.52 7.07
N GLU A 61 -5.22 3.80 7.69
CA GLU A 61 -4.79 5.16 8.03
C GLU A 61 -4.58 6.02 6.78
N LEU A 62 -3.90 5.51 5.76
CA LEU A 62 -3.67 6.20 4.49
C LEU A 62 -4.99 6.55 3.78
N ARG A 63 -5.96 5.63 3.79
CA ARG A 63 -7.32 5.88 3.28
C ARG A 63 -8.04 6.94 4.13
N GLY A 64 -7.86 6.93 5.45
CA GLY A 64 -8.37 7.96 6.36
C GLY A 64 -7.84 9.37 6.06
N LEU A 65 -6.62 9.49 5.52
CA LEU A 65 -6.05 10.75 5.02
C LEU A 65 -6.62 11.17 3.64
N GLY A 66 -7.46 10.34 3.03
CA GLY A 66 -8.06 10.58 1.72
C GLY A 66 -7.16 10.20 0.54
N ALA A 67 -6.14 9.36 0.76
CA ALA A 67 -5.44 8.72 -0.34
C ALA A 67 -6.27 7.55 -0.89
N ASN A 68 -6.26 7.37 -2.20
CA ASN A 68 -6.73 6.12 -2.80
C ASN A 68 -5.60 5.08 -2.74
N VAL A 69 -5.84 3.97 -2.07
CA VAL A 69 -4.84 2.91 -1.88
C VAL A 69 -5.34 1.63 -2.53
N MET A 70 -4.57 1.12 -3.49
CA MET A 70 -4.85 -0.11 -4.21
C MET A 70 -3.74 -1.12 -3.97
N ASP A 71 -4.13 -2.31 -3.52
CA ASP A 71 -3.23 -3.47 -3.51
C ASP A 71 -3.02 -3.88 -4.97
N TRP A 72 -1.79 -3.78 -5.45
CA TRP A 72 -1.46 -4.05 -6.84
C TRP A 72 -0.52 -5.24 -6.90
N GLU A 73 -0.98 -6.34 -7.50
CA GLU A 73 -0.13 -7.50 -7.72
C GLU A 73 0.61 -7.40 -9.06
N PRO A 74 1.87 -7.90 -9.14
CA PRO A 74 2.68 -7.80 -10.36
C PRO A 74 2.11 -8.51 -11.59
N ASP A 75 1.21 -9.47 -11.40
CA ASP A 75 0.52 -10.19 -12.47
C ASP A 75 -0.63 -9.36 -13.09
N MET A 76 -1.08 -8.30 -12.41
CA MET A 76 -2.03 -7.32 -12.93
C MET A 76 -1.30 -6.26 -13.76
N MET A 77 -1.79 -5.98 -14.97
CA MET A 77 -1.24 -4.86 -15.75
C MET A 77 -1.38 -3.53 -15.00
N LEU A 78 -0.28 -2.78 -14.89
CA LEU A 78 -0.24 -1.47 -14.22
C LEU A 78 -1.24 -0.46 -14.80
N VAL A 79 -1.55 -0.54 -16.09
CA VAL A 79 -2.55 0.33 -16.72
C VAL A 79 -3.97 0.06 -16.19
N THR A 80 -4.32 -1.21 -15.97
CA THR A 80 -5.61 -1.62 -15.41
C THR A 80 -5.74 -1.15 -13.97
N ALA A 81 -4.67 -1.34 -13.21
CA ALA A 81 -4.51 -0.89 -11.84
C ALA A 81 -4.74 0.63 -11.69
N LEU A 82 -4.09 1.43 -12.53
CA LEU A 82 -4.22 2.88 -12.52
C LEU A 82 -5.61 3.36 -12.98
N ALA A 83 -6.26 2.65 -13.91
CA ALA A 83 -7.62 2.98 -14.35
C ALA A 83 -8.63 2.80 -13.21
N GLY A 84 -8.59 1.65 -12.52
CA GLY A 84 -9.45 1.37 -11.36
C GLY A 84 -9.21 2.35 -10.20
N ALA A 85 -7.96 2.76 -10.00
CA ALA A 85 -7.60 3.72 -8.96
C ALA A 85 -8.04 5.18 -9.27
N ARG A 86 -8.51 5.49 -10.47
CA ARG A 86 -9.06 6.81 -10.82
C ARG A 86 -10.59 6.87 -10.86
N GLY A 87 -11.28 5.75 -10.63
CA GLY A 87 -12.74 5.70 -10.56
C GLY A 87 -13.47 5.91 -11.88
N PHE A 88 -12.92 5.42 -13.01
CA PHE A 88 -13.64 5.33 -14.28
C PHE A 88 -14.49 4.07 -14.37
#